data_AF-A0A5N8HB28-F1
#
_entry.id   AF-A0A5N8HB28-F1
#
_cell.length_a   1.000
_cell.length_b   1.000
_cell.length_c   1.000
_cell.angle_alpha   90.00
_cell.angle_beta   90.00
_cell.angle_gamma   90.00
#
_symmetry.space_group_name_H-M   'P 1'
#
loop_
_entity.id
_entity.type
_entity.pdbx_description
1 polymer ?
#
loop_
_entity_poly.entity_id
_entity_poly.type
_entity_poly.pdbx_seq_one_letter_code
_entity_poly.pdbx_strand_id
1 'polypeptide(L)'
;GFSLESIRELLSIRIDPEHHTCQESKGIVQERLQEVEARIAELQSMQRSLQRLNDACCGTAHSSVYCSILEALEQGASGVKSGC
;
A
#
# COMPACT_ATOMS: atom_id res chain seq x y z
N GLY A 1 7.34 9.99 4.70
CA GLY A 1 8.49 10.85 5.06
C GLY A 1 9.78 10.23 4.55
N PHE A 2 10.86 11.01 4.45
CA PHE A 2 12.16 10.53 3.95
C PHE A 2 12.82 9.48 4.87
N SER A 3 13.70 8.65 4.30
CA SER A 3 14.61 7.81 5.08
C SER A 3 15.72 8.68 5.69
N LEU A 4 16.44 8.15 6.69
CA LEU A 4 17.61 8.86 7.23
C LEU A 4 18.72 9.02 6.19
N GLU A 5 18.81 8.14 5.21
CA GLU A 5 19.76 8.20 4.10
C GLU A 5 19.42 9.37 3.16
N SER A 6 18.18 9.44 2.67
CA SER A 6 17.73 10.55 1.82
C SER A 6 17.86 11.90 2.53
N ILE A 7 17.62 11.95 3.84
CA ILE A 7 17.84 13.18 4.64
C ILE A 7 19.32 13.57 4.67
N ARG A 8 20.24 12.60 4.84
CA ARG A 8 21.68 12.88 4.81
C ARG A 8 22.12 13.42 3.46
N GLU A 9 21.64 12.84 2.37
CA GLU A 9 21.96 13.30 1.01
C GLU A 9 21.44 14.73 0.76
N LEU A 10 20.18 15.00 1.11
CA LEU A 10 19.62 16.36 1.01
C LEU A 10 20.39 17.38 1.84
N LEU A 11 20.86 16.99 3.03
CA LEU A 11 21.70 17.84 3.88
C LEU A 11 23.10 18.04 3.28
N SER A 12 23.69 17.03 2.63
CA SER A 12 24.97 17.16 1.91
C SER A 12 24.85 18.20 0.78
N ILE A 13 23.78 18.14 0.00
CA ILE A 13 23.49 19.11 -1.07
C ILE A 13 23.36 20.52 -0.50
N ARG A 14 22.75 20.67 0.67
CA ARG A 14 22.57 21.97 1.34
C ARG A 14 23.90 22.55 1.84
N ILE A 15 24.85 21.71 2.22
CA ILE A 15 26.16 22.12 2.74
C ILE A 15 27.06 22.63 1.62
N ASP A 16 26.98 22.04 0.42
CA ASP A 16 27.85 22.38 -0.72
C ASP A 16 27.07 22.64 -2.04
N PRO A 17 26.19 23.65 -2.08
CA PRO A 17 25.26 23.84 -3.20
C PRO A 17 25.96 24.18 -4.53
N GLU A 18 27.19 24.70 -4.50
CA GLU A 18 27.95 25.05 -5.72
C GLU A 18 28.40 23.81 -6.51
N HIS A 19 28.54 22.66 -5.84
CA HIS A 19 28.94 21.39 -6.46
C HIS A 19 27.76 20.44 -6.71
N HIS A 20 26.54 20.90 -6.45
CA HIS A 20 25.33 20.12 -6.64
C HIS A 20 24.32 20.82 -7.54
N THR A 21 23.42 20.04 -8.10
CA THR A 21 22.40 20.48 -9.05
C THR A 21 21.01 20.32 -8.46
N CYS A 22 20.06 21.14 -8.93
CA CYS A 22 18.65 20.92 -8.60
C CYS A 22 18.14 19.55 -9.07
N GLN A 23 18.79 18.93 -10.05
CA GLN A 23 18.43 17.60 -10.54
C GLN A 23 18.65 16.53 -9.47
N GLU A 24 19.74 16.59 -8.70
CA GLU A 24 20.04 15.62 -7.65
C GLU A 24 18.98 15.66 -6.54
N SER A 25 18.72 16.85 -5.98
CA SER A 25 17.70 17.00 -4.94
C SER A 25 16.31 16.61 -5.43
N LYS A 26 15.96 16.94 -6.69
CA LYS A 26 14.71 16.50 -7.32
C LYS A 26 14.64 14.98 -7.44
N GLY A 27 15.73 14.32 -7.84
CA GLY A 27 15.81 12.87 -7.94
C GLY A 27 15.47 12.17 -6.62
N ILE A 28 16.07 12.62 -5.52
CA ILE A 28 15.81 12.08 -4.17
C ILE A 28 14.33 12.20 -3.79
N VAL A 29 13.71 13.36 -4.06
CA VAL A 29 12.29 13.57 -3.80
C VAL A 29 11.41 12.70 -4.70
N GLN A 30 11.76 12.57 -5.98
CA GLN A 30 11.00 11.78 -6.94
C GLN A 30 11.01 10.30 -6.61
N GLU A 31 12.16 9.74 -6.24
CA GLU A 31 12.27 8.35 -5.79
C GLU A 31 11.37 8.10 -4.58
N ARG A 32 11.45 8.98 -3.57
CA ARG A 32 10.62 8.83 -2.38
C ARG A 32 9.14 8.99 -2.67
N LEU A 33 8.77 9.86 -3.61
CA LEU A 33 7.39 10.02 -4.05
C LEU A 33 6.87 8.74 -4.72
N GLN A 34 7.66 8.14 -5.63
CA GLN A 34 7.29 6.90 -6.32
C GLN A 34 7.05 5.75 -5.34
N GLU A 35 7.91 5.60 -4.33
CA GLU A 35 7.72 4.58 -3.28
C GLU A 35 6.42 4.78 -2.51
N VAL A 36 6.10 6.03 -2.15
CA VAL A 36 4.85 6.37 -1.45
C VAL A 36 3.65 6.08 -2.32
N GLU A 37 3.69 6.45 -3.60
CA GLU A 37 2.61 6.17 -4.57
C GLU A 37 2.39 4.67 -4.75
N ALA A 38 3.47 3.88 -4.86
CA ALA A 38 3.39 2.43 -4.95
C ALA A 38 2.73 1.82 -3.70
N ARG A 39 3.12 2.29 -2.51
CA ARG A 39 2.52 1.83 -1.25
C ARG A 39 1.05 2.23 -1.12
N ILE A 40 0.68 3.43 -1.58
CA ILE A 40 -0.72 3.86 -1.64
C ILE A 40 -1.52 2.93 -2.56
N ALA A 41 -1.02 2.63 -3.75
CA ALA A 41 -1.71 1.75 -4.69
C ALA A 41 -1.95 0.35 -4.11
N GLU A 42 -0.95 -0.20 -3.42
CA GLU A 42 -1.05 -1.47 -2.71
C GLU A 42 -2.09 -1.41 -1.59
N LEU A 43 -2.02 -0.40 -0.72
CA LEU A 43 -2.96 -0.22 0.39
C LEU A 43 -4.39 0.01 -0.11
N GLN A 44 -4.57 0.73 -1.21
CA GLN A 44 -5.88 0.89 -1.85
C GLN A 44 -6.42 -0.44 -2.40
N SER A 45 -5.55 -1.30 -2.93
CA SER A 45 -5.95 -2.65 -3.36
C SER A 45 -6.42 -3.52 -2.19
N MET A 46 -5.68 -3.47 -1.08
CA MET A 46 -6.07 -4.13 0.17
C MET A 46 -7.39 -3.57 0.71
N GLN A 47 -7.52 -2.24 0.75
CA GLN A 47 -8.74 -1.55 1.20
C GLN A 47 -9.95 -1.98 0.38
N ARG A 48 -9.87 -2.04 -0.95
CA ARG A 48 -10.99 -2.50 -1.79
C ARG A 48 -11.38 -3.94 -1.51
N SER A 49 -10.41 -4.81 -1.21
CA SER A 49 -10.69 -6.20 -0.85
C SER A 49 -11.38 -6.30 0.52
N LEU A 50 -10.91 -5.55 1.51
CA LEU A 50 -11.55 -5.46 2.83
C LEU A 50 -12.95 -4.86 2.74
N GLN A 51 -13.14 -3.82 1.91
CA GLN A 51 -14.45 -3.19 1.71
C GLN A 51 -15.46 -4.18 1.13
N ARG A 52 -15.07 -4.98 0.12
CA ARG A 52 -15.93 -6.03 -0.43
C ARG A 52 -16.37 -7.05 0.61
N LEU A 53 -15.45 -7.48 1.48
CA LEU A 53 -15.76 -8.40 2.57
C LEU A 53 -16.72 -7.75 3.59
N ASN A 54 -16.45 -6.50 3.97
CA ASN A 54 -17.29 -5.74 4.87
C ASN A 54 -18.72 -5.58 4.35
N ASP A 55 -18.88 -5.21 3.08
CA ASP A 55 -20.18 -4.94 2.46
C ASP A 55 -21.00 -6.23 2.23
N ALA A 56 -20.34 -7.38 2.12
CA ALA A 56 -21.00 -8.66 1.91
C ALA A 56 -21.66 -9.22 3.18
N CYS A 57 -21.20 -8.84 4.37
CA CYS A 57 -21.76 -9.35 5.63
C CYS A 57 -22.72 -8.35 6.25
N CYS A 58 -23.87 -8.83 6.75
CA CYS A 58 -24.86 -7.97 7.39
C CYS A 58 -24.43 -7.40 8.74
N GLY A 59 -23.37 -7.94 9.37
CA GLY A 59 -22.77 -7.39 10.60
C GLY A 59 -23.65 -7.44 11.85
N THR A 60 -24.77 -8.17 11.83
CA THR A 60 -25.68 -8.27 12.98
C THR A 60 -25.29 -9.40 13.94
N ALA A 61 -25.83 -9.39 15.16
CA ALA A 61 -25.49 -10.38 16.21
C ALA A 61 -26.27 -11.70 16.04
N HIS A 62 -26.12 -12.36 14.89
CA HIS A 62 -26.65 -13.70 14.63
C HIS A 62 -25.52 -14.73 14.46
N SER A 63 -25.89 -16.01 14.36
CA SER A 63 -24.92 -17.11 14.21
C SER A 63 -24.00 -16.90 13.00
N SER A 64 -22.70 -17.14 13.18
CA SER A 64 -21.68 -17.02 12.14
C SER A 64 -21.78 -18.06 11.03
N VAL A 65 -22.68 -19.05 11.18
CA VAL A 65 -22.98 -20.06 10.14
C VAL A 65 -23.40 -19.42 8.82
N TYR A 66 -24.00 -18.22 8.85
CA TYR A 66 -24.44 -17.48 7.66
C TYR A 66 -23.54 -16.26 7.36
N CYS A 67 -22.32 -16.23 7.90
CA CYS A 67 -21.42 -15.09 7.73
C CYS A 67 -20.70 -15.15 6.38
N SER A 68 -21.12 -14.32 5.43
CA SER A 68 -20.54 -14.26 4.09
C SER A 68 -19.05 -13.85 4.07
N ILE A 69 -18.53 -13.19 5.12
CA ILE A 69 -17.07 -12.95 5.25
C ILE A 69 -16.32 -14.28 5.42
N LEU A 70 -16.78 -15.15 6.33
CA LEU A 70 -16.10 -16.41 6.62
C LEU A 70 -16.17 -17.34 5.41
N GLU A 71 -17.34 -17.41 4.77
CA GLU A 71 -17.52 -18.16 3.53
C GLU A 71 -16.57 -17.68 2.42
N ALA A 72 -16.47 -16.36 2.19
CA ALA A 72 -15.56 -15.80 1.18
C ALA A 72 -14.08 -16.10 1.48
N LEU A 73 -13.68 -16.09 2.76
CA LEU A 73 -12.32 -16.43 3.18
C LEU A 73 -12.03 -17.92 3.00
N GLU A 74 -12.97 -18.81 3.30
CA GLU A 74 -12.84 -20.25 3.08
C GLU A 74 -12.72 -20.58 1.59
N GLN A 75 -13.53 -19.95 0.73
CA GLN A 75 -13.46 -20.13 -0.71
C GLN A 75 -12.13 -19.62 -1.29
N GLY A 76 -11.65 -18.46 -0.82
CA GLY A 76 -10.37 -17.88 -1.23
C GLY A 76 -9.16 -18.70 -0.76
N ALA A 77 -9.25 -19.33 0.43
CA ALA A 77 -8.21 -20.23 0.95
C ALA A 77 -8.20 -21.60 0.26
N SER A 78 -9.35 -22.05 -0.26
CA SER A 78 -9.51 -23.41 -0.81
C SER A 78 -9.02 -23.60 -2.23
N GLY A 79 -8.63 -22.54 -2.96
CA GLY A 79 -7.80 -22.61 -4.16
C GLY A 79 -8.12 -23.72 -5.17
N VAL A 80 -9.37 -24.14 -5.34
CA VAL A 80 -9.76 -25.04 -6.44
C VAL A 80 -9.95 -24.17 -7.67
N LYS A 81 -8.98 -24.27 -8.59
CA LYS A 81 -9.16 -23.84 -9.96
C LYS A 81 -10.30 -24.64 -10.57
N SER A 82 -11.51 -24.09 -10.56
CA SER A 82 -12.51 -24.46 -11.56
C SER A 82 -12.36 -23.47 -12.72
N GLY A 83 -11.42 -23.78 -13.60
CA GLY A 83 -11.37 -23.21 -14.93
C GLY A 83 -12.29 -24.00 -15.84
N CYS A 84 -13.03 -23.30 -16.71
CA CYS A 84 -13.51 -23.86 -17.97
C CYS A 84 -12.34 -23.98 -18.96
#